data_AF-A0A831WN85-F1
#
_entry.id   AF-A0A831WN85-F1
#
_cell.length_a   1.000
_cell.length_b   1.000
_cell.length_c   1.000
_cell.angle_alpha   90.00
_cell.angle_beta   90.00
_cell.angle_gamma   90.00
#
_symmetry.space_group_name_H-M   'P 1'
#
loop_
_entity.id
_entity.type
_entity.pdbx_description
1 polymer ?
#
loop_
_entity_poly.entity_id
_entity_poly.type
_entity_poly.pdbx_seq_one_letter_code
_entity_poly.pdbx_strand_id
1 'polypeptide(L)' 'MVGYTNYEKIDLWLRKNNLNIFGDPKGTMYAGGSPLFDERTGRMIDRYQYIFLRHSELLEKLKLRREDR' A
#
# COMPACT_ATOMS: atom_id res chain seq x y z
N MET A 1 19.98 -14.04 -8.17
CA MET A 1 19.23 -12.77 -8.01
C MET A 1 17.91 -13.09 -7.34
N VAL A 2 17.67 -12.62 -6.12
CA VAL A 2 16.37 -12.79 -5.46
C VAL A 2 15.41 -11.81 -6.12
N GLY A 3 14.40 -12.31 -6.82
CA GLY A 3 13.32 -11.48 -7.35
C GLY A 3 12.40 -11.04 -6.21
N TYR A 4 12.10 -9.75 -6.12
CA TYR A 4 11.17 -9.22 -5.13
C TYR A 4 9.73 -9.54 -5.51
N THR A 5 8.94 -9.96 -4.52
CA THR A 5 7.48 -10.10 -4.62
C THR A 5 6.81 -8.73 -4.81
N ASN A 6 5.55 -8.71 -5.25
CA ASN A 6 4.80 -7.45 -5.40
C ASN A 6 4.66 -6.68 -4.08
N TYR A 7 4.54 -7.40 -2.98
CA TYR A 7 4.45 -6.84 -1.63
C TYR A 7 5.72 -6.09 -1.24
N GLU A 8 6.89 -6.69 -1.46
CA GLU A 8 8.18 -6.04 -1.18
C GLU A 8 8.41 -4.82 -2.08
N LYS A 9 7.99 -4.87 -3.35
CA LYS A 9 8.05 -3.72 -4.25
C LYS A 9 7.20 -2.55 -3.76
N ILE A 10 6.01 -2.84 -3.21
CA ILE A 10 5.14 -1.83 -2.60
C ILE A 10 5.84 -1.25 -1.37
N ASP A 11 6.33 -2.07 -0.46
CA ASP A 11 7.01 -1.59 0.76
C ASP A 11 8.23 -0.71 0.43
N LEU A 12 9.02 -1.06 -0.58
CA LEU A 12 10.12 -0.24 -1.08
C LEU A 12 9.63 1.09 -1.66
N TRP A 13 8.52 1.08 -2.40
CA TRP A 13 7.91 2.30 -2.93
C TRP A 13 7.40 3.22 -1.81
N LEU A 14 6.73 2.68 -0.79
CA LEU A 14 6.26 3.47 0.37
C LEU A 14 7.43 4.17 1.05
N ARG A 15 8.52 3.43 1.30
CA ARG A 15 9.76 3.98 1.89
C ARG A 15 10.38 5.07 1.03
N LYS A 16 10.49 4.83 -0.29
CA LYS A 16 11.08 5.80 -1.23
C LYS A 16 10.27 7.11 -1.29
N ASN A 17 8.95 7.04 -1.14
CA ASN A 17 8.07 8.21 -1.15
C ASN A 17 7.86 8.82 0.24
N ASN A 18 8.62 8.38 1.26
CA ASN A 18 8.53 8.88 2.63
C ASN A 18 7.13 8.73 3.24
N LEU A 19 6.40 7.68 2.85
CA LEU A 19 5.08 7.34 3.37
C LEU A 19 5.20 6.40 4.58
N ASN A 20 4.10 6.27 5.32
CA ASN A 20 3.96 5.28 6.37
C ASN A 20 3.62 3.89 5.80
N ILE A 21 3.45 2.90 6.68
CA ILE A 21 3.19 1.50 6.29
C ILE A 21 1.85 1.27 5.59
N PHE A 22 0.94 2.25 5.63
CA PHE A 22 -0.37 2.22 4.99
C PHE A 22 -0.42 3.07 3.71
N GLY A 23 0.68 3.73 3.35
CA GLY A 23 0.77 4.63 2.20
C GLY A 23 0.26 6.04 2.46
N ASP A 24 -0.02 6.44 3.70
CA ASP A 24 -0.32 7.83 4.02
C ASP A 24 0.96 8.60 4.38
N PRO A 25 0.93 9.95 4.40
CA PRO A 25 2.04 10.74 4.92
C PRO A 25 2.48 10.30 6.32
N LYS A 26 3.78 10.36 6.60
CA LYS A 26 4.28 10.14 7.95
C LYS A 26 3.65 11.12 8.94
N GLY A 27 3.33 10.64 10.13
CA GLY A 27 2.66 11.43 11.17
C GLY A 27 1.13 11.44 11.06
N THR A 28 0.54 10.77 10.06
CA THR A 28 -0.92 10.56 10.00
C THR A 28 -1.40 9.84 11.26
N MET A 29 -2.33 10.47 11.99
CA MET A 29 -3.04 9.85 13.11
C MET A 29 -4.34 9.23 12.62
N TYR A 30 -4.65 8.03 13.11
CA TYR A 30 -5.88 7.33 12.80
C TYR A 30 -6.78 7.37 14.03
N ALA A 31 -7.98 7.96 13.90
CA ALA A 31 -8.91 8.14 15.02
C ALA A 31 -9.26 6.80 15.71
N GLY A 32 -9.33 5.70 14.95
CA GLY A 32 -9.54 4.34 15.46
C GLY A 32 -8.25 3.52 15.66
N GLY A 33 -7.07 4.15 15.70
CA GLY A 33 -5.76 3.49 15.86
C GLY A 33 -5.22 2.81 14.60
N SER A 34 -6.08 2.37 13.69
CA SER A 34 -5.70 1.79 12.39
C SER A 34 -6.65 2.24 11.28
N PRO A 35 -6.15 2.55 10.07
CA PRO A 35 -7.01 2.83 8.93
C PRO A 35 -7.69 1.59 8.35
N LEU A 36 -7.30 0.40 8.81
CA LEU A 36 -7.78 -0.86 8.27
C LEU A 36 -9.15 -1.26 8.80
N PHE A 37 -9.63 -0.61 9.87
CA PHE A 37 -10.95 -0.85 10.40
C PHE A 37 -11.95 0.14 9.81
N ASP A 38 -12.94 -0.38 9.10
CA ASP A 38 -14.04 0.41 8.58
C ASP A 38 -15.16 0.47 9.64
N GLU A 39 -15.25 1.59 10.35
CA GLU A 39 -16.23 1.80 11.42
C GLU A 39 -17.69 1.83 10.92
N ARG A 40 -17.91 2.10 9.62
CA ARG A 40 -19.25 2.12 9.04
C ARG A 40 -19.81 0.71 8.85
N THR A 41 -18.95 -0.23 8.50
CA THR A 41 -19.33 -1.62 8.19
C THR A 41 -18.93 -2.62 9.27
N GLY A 42 -18.08 -2.21 10.22
CA GLY A 42 -17.52 -3.06 11.27
C GLY A 42 -16.52 -4.10 10.74
N ARG A 43 -15.99 -3.92 9.52
CA ARG A 43 -15.10 -4.89 8.86
C ARG A 43 -13.67 -4.38 8.82
N MET A 44 -12.72 -5.31 8.83
CA MET A 44 -11.32 -5.00 8.53
C MET A 44 -11.02 -5.25 7.06
N ILE A 45 -10.24 -4.36 6.46
CA ILE A 45 -9.67 -4.53 5.12
C ILE A 45 -8.18 -4.88 5.20
N ASP A 46 -7.68 -5.57 4.18
CA ASP A 46 -6.26 -5.85 4.07
C ASP A 46 -5.44 -4.55 3.86
N ARG A 47 -4.20 -4.54 4.36
CA ARG A 47 -3.28 -3.41 4.24
C ARG A 47 -3.03 -3.01 2.79
N TYR A 48 -2.79 -3.98 1.91
CA TYR A 48 -2.51 -3.69 0.50
C TYR A 48 -3.78 -3.29 -0.23
N GLN A 49 -4.93 -3.85 0.15
CA GLN A 49 -6.22 -3.36 -0.35
C GLN A 49 -6.40 -1.87 -0.02
N TYR A 50 -6.12 -1.45 1.22
CA TYR A 50 -6.15 -0.03 1.60
C TYR A 50 -5.18 0.82 0.78
N ILE A 51 -3.93 0.35 0.63
CA ILE A 51 -2.90 1.04 -0.16
C ILE A 51 -3.37 1.21 -1.62
N PHE A 52 -3.93 0.17 -2.25
CA PHE A 52 -4.39 0.23 -3.64
C PHE A 52 -5.61 1.13 -3.84
N LEU A 53 -6.49 1.24 -2.84
CA LEU A 53 -7.61 2.18 -2.89
C LEU A 53 -7.13 3.64 -2.93
N ARG A 54 -5.99 3.95 -2.33
CA ARG A 54 -5.41 5.31 -2.28
C ARG A 54 -4.37 5.58 -3.37
N HIS A 55 -3.63 4.55 -3.75
CA HIS A 55 -2.51 4.61 -4.69
C HIS A 55 -2.76 3.64 -5.84
N SER A 56 -3.84 3.86 -6.59
CA SER A 56 -4.21 3.02 -7.74
C SER A 56 -3.13 3.01 -8.82
N GLU A 57 -2.26 4.03 -8.89
CA GLU A 57 -1.07 4.08 -9.75
C GLU A 57 -0.10 2.91 -9.54
N LEU A 58 -0.12 2.31 -8.34
CA LEU A 58 0.70 1.13 -8.05
C LEU A 58 0.26 -0.07 -8.87
N LEU A 59 -1.03 -0.20 -9.18
CA LEU A 59 -1.53 -1.30 -10.01
C LEU A 59 -0.90 -1.22 -11.40
N GLU A 60 -0.84 -0.02 -11.98
CA GLU A 60 -0.26 0.19 -13.30
C GLU A 60 1.26 0.04 -13.27
N LYS A 61 1.96 0.59 -12.26
CA LYS A 61 3.42 0.40 -12.09
C LYS A 61 3.81 -1.07 -11.88
N LEU A 62 2.96 -1.87 -11.24
CA LEU A 62 3.20 -3.31 -11.03
C LEU A 62 2.89 -4.13 -12.29
N LYS A 63 1.92 -3.72 -13.12
CA LYS A 63 1.62 -4.34 -14.42
C LYS A 63 2.67 -4.01 -15.48
N LEU A 64 3.10 -2.75 -15.58
CA LEU A 64 4.12 -2.28 -16.53
C LEU A 64 5.49 -2.95 -16.35
N ARG A 65 5.74 -3.59 -15.20
CA ARG A 65 6.95 -4.39 -14.96
C ARG A 65 6.81 -5.89 -15.28
N ARG A 66 5.69 -6.35 -15.87
CA ARG A 66 5.51 -7.74 -16.31
C ARG A 66 5.95 -8.01 -17.76
N GLU A 67 6.21 -6.98 -18.55
CA GLU A 67 6.69 -7.08 -19.95
C GLU A 67 8.05 -6.41 -20.11
N ASP A 68 9.03 -6.90 -19.35
CA ASP A 68 10.45 -6.71 -19.67
C ASP A 68 11.08 -8.10 -19.53
N ARG A 69 10.78 -8.95 -20.52
CA ARG A 69 11.40 -10.25 -20.70
C ARG A 69 12.04 -10.30 -22.07
#